data_AF-A0AAE9M7M0-F1
#
_entry.id   AF-A0AAE9M7M0-F1
#
_cell.length_a   1.000
_cell.length_b   1.000
_cell.length_c   1.000
_cell.angle_alpha   90.00
_cell.angle_beta   90.00
_cell.angle_gamma   90.00
#
_symmetry.space_group_name_H-M   'P 1'
#
loop_
_entity.id
_entity.type
_entity.pdbx_description
1 polymer ?
#
loop_
_entity_poly.entity_id
_entity_poly.type
_entity_poly.pdbx_seq_one_letter_code
_entity_poly.pdbx_strand_id
1 'polypeptide(L)' 'MPTRKPTFEREIAKAAAYILQESFIKAAHSGKVLYVENDILWSKTPHGQPVFIKKLSDRNPSLSKRITNRGTFKIKKRNV' A
#
# COMPACT_ATOMS: atom_id res chain seq x y z
N MET A 1 -27.00 -26.96 -37.11
CA MET A 1 -27.20 -25.60 -36.57
C MET A 1 -25.96 -25.23 -35.77
N PRO A 2 -25.10 -24.31 -36.21
CA PRO A 2 -23.88 -24.01 -35.46
C PRO A 2 -24.26 -23.21 -34.20
N THR A 3 -23.90 -23.78 -33.05
CA THR A 3 -24.05 -23.21 -31.70
C THR A 3 -23.22 -21.93 -31.59
N ARG A 4 -23.84 -20.76 -31.80
CA ARG A 4 -23.20 -19.46 -31.54
C ARG A 4 -23.54 -18.99 -30.13
N LYS A 5 -22.68 -19.32 -29.16
CA LYS A 5 -22.33 -18.45 -28.01
C LYS A 5 -20.87 -18.76 -27.67
N PRO A 6 -20.01 -17.74 -27.54
CA PRO A 6 -20.14 -16.80 -26.43
C PRO A 6 -20.07 -15.33 -26.85
N THR A 7 -20.74 -14.49 -26.07
CA THR A 7 -20.42 -13.06 -25.94
C THR A 7 -18.91 -12.86 -25.97
N PHE A 8 -18.42 -12.08 -26.94
CA PHE A 8 -17.01 -11.86 -27.25
C PHE A 8 -16.15 -11.76 -25.98
N GLU A 9 -15.10 -12.57 -25.88
CA GLU A 9 -14.14 -12.59 -24.76
C GLU A 9 -13.67 -11.19 -24.34
N ARG A 10 -13.58 -10.27 -25.31
CA ARG A 10 -13.31 -8.85 -25.11
C ARG A 10 -14.28 -8.16 -24.15
N GLU A 11 -15.58 -8.43 -24.27
CA GLU A 11 -16.60 -7.85 -23.39
C GLU A 11 -16.50 -8.43 -21.97
N ILE A 12 -16.23 -9.73 -21.86
CA ILE A 12 -15.99 -10.38 -20.57
C ILE A 12 -14.76 -9.76 -19.89
N ALA A 13 -13.65 -9.61 -20.62
CA ALA A 13 -12.44 -8.98 -20.11
C ALA A 13 -12.68 -7.53 -19.67
N LYS A 14 -13.45 -6.76 -20.45
CA LYS A 14 -13.80 -5.37 -20.11
C LYS A 14 -14.66 -5.30 -18.85
N ALA A 15 -15.66 -6.17 -18.71
CA ALA A 15 -16.50 -6.22 -17.52
C ALA A 15 -15.69 -6.62 -16.27
N ALA A 16 -14.82 -7.62 -16.39
CA ALA A 16 -13.93 -8.04 -15.31
C ALA A 16 -12.98 -6.92 -14.87
N ALA A 17 -12.37 -6.20 -15.82
CA ALA A 17 -11.49 -5.07 -15.53
C ALA A 17 -12.21 -3.96 -14.75
N TYR A 18 -13.46 -3.65 -15.13
CA TYR A 18 -14.27 -2.65 -14.44
C TYR A 18 -14.54 -3.05 -12.98
N ILE A 19 -14.96 -4.30 -12.74
CA ILE A 19 -15.22 -4.82 -11.39
C ILE A 19 -13.95 -4.80 -10.53
N LEU A 20 -12.81 -5.20 -11.10
CA LEU A 20 -11.52 -5.16 -10.40
C LEU A 20 -11.13 -3.72 -10.03
N GLN A 21 -11.32 -2.77 -10.94
CA GLN A 21 -11.03 -1.35 -10.70
C GLN A 21 -11.89 -0.80 -9.57
N GLU A 22 -13.20 -1.00 -9.62
CA GLU A 22 -14.10 -0.53 -8.57
C GLU A 22 -13.79 -1.16 -7.20
N SER A 23 -13.52 -2.47 -7.19
CA SER A 23 -13.18 -3.20 -5.98
C SER A 23 -11.88 -2.69 -5.37
N PHE A 24 -10.87 -2.41 -6.20
CA PHE A 24 -9.60 -1.83 -5.75
C PHE A 24 -9.80 -0.43 -5.17
N ILE A 25 -10.56 0.44 -5.85
CA ILE A 25 -10.84 1.79 -5.35
C ILE A 25 -11.56 1.74 -4.01
N LYS A 26 -12.59 0.89 -3.89
CA LYS A 26 -13.31 0.69 -2.62
C LYS A 26 -12.37 0.20 -1.53
N ALA A 27 -11.56 -0.83 -1.80
CA ALA A 27 -10.60 -1.37 -0.84
C ALA A 27 -9.52 -0.37 -0.44
N ALA A 28 -9.04 0.46 -1.37
CA ALA A 28 -8.08 1.53 -1.09
C ALA A 28 -8.70 2.62 -0.22
N HIS A 29 -9.97 2.97 -0.46
CA HIS A 29 -10.68 3.99 0.30
C HIS A 29 -11.14 3.52 1.68
N SER A 30 -11.56 2.25 1.81
CA SER A 30 -11.96 1.64 3.09
C SER A 30 -10.81 1.02 3.87
N GLY A 31 -9.66 0.86 3.21
CA GLY A 31 -8.51 0.14 3.71
C GLY A 31 -7.86 0.83 4.90
N LYS A 32 -7.24 0.01 5.74
CA LYS A 32 -6.44 0.51 6.85
C LYS A 32 -5.16 1.12 6.30
N VAL A 33 -4.88 2.38 6.65
CA VAL A 33 -3.66 3.09 6.26
C VAL A 33 -2.61 2.93 7.36
N LEU A 34 -1.36 2.76 6.93
CA LEU A 34 -0.19 2.78 7.80
C LEU A 34 0.54 4.10 7.63
N TYR A 35 0.83 4.78 8.73
CA TYR A 35 1.61 6.02 8.72
C TYR A 35 2.53 6.09 9.95
N VAL A 36 3.51 6.98 9.91
CA VAL A 36 4.46 7.16 11.02
C VAL A 36 4.32 8.56 11.59
N GLU A 37 4.20 8.65 12.91
CA GLU A 37 4.14 9.90 13.66
C GLU A 37 4.96 9.72 14.95
N ASN A 38 5.89 10.65 15.22
CA ASN A 38 6.79 10.61 16.40
C ASN A 38 7.53 9.27 16.57
N ASP A 39 8.06 8.72 15.48
CA ASP A 39 8.70 7.39 15.43
C ASP A 39 7.80 6.23 15.90
N ILE A 40 6.49 6.41 15.84
CA ILE A 40 5.52 5.36 16.10
C ILE A 40 4.81 5.03 14.78
N LEU A 41 4.77 3.75 14.44
CA LEU A 41 3.96 3.24 13.34
C LEU A 41 2.50 3.11 13.80
N TRP A 42 1.61 3.78 13.10
CA TRP A 42 0.19 3.89 13.41
C TRP A 42 -0.70 3.23 12.38
N SER A 43 -1.75 2.64 12.93
CA SER A 43 -2.87 1.92 12.38
C SER A 43 -4.17 2.70 12.13
N LYS A 44 -4.47 3.37 11.01
CA LYS A 44 -5.74 4.14 10.90
C LYS A 44 -6.72 3.59 9.86
N THR A 45 -7.92 3.27 10.33
CA THR A 45 -9.10 3.04 9.48
C THR A 45 -9.76 4.40 9.17
N PRO A 46 -10.36 4.63 7.98
CA PRO A 46 -10.86 5.95 7.57
C PRO A 46 -11.77 6.67 8.58
N HIS A 47 -12.56 5.92 9.35
CA HIS A 47 -13.45 6.43 10.41
C HIS A 47 -13.10 5.93 11.81
N GLY A 48 -11.99 5.20 11.96
CA GLY A 48 -11.55 4.63 13.22
C GLY A 48 -10.50 5.49 13.92
N GLN A 49 -10.37 5.31 15.23
CA GLN A 49 -9.24 5.87 15.95
C GLN A 49 -7.93 5.19 15.51
N PRO A 50 -6.81 5.93 15.44
CA PRO A 50 -5.51 5.34 15.18
C PRO A 50 -5.13 4.31 16.24
N VAL A 51 -4.65 3.15 15.79
CA VAL A 51 -4.20 2.06 16.64
C VAL A 51 -2.67 2.04 16.66
N PHE A 52 -2.08 2.01 17.84
CA PHE A 52 -0.64 1.83 17.99
C PHE A 52 -0.22 0.46 17.45
N ILE A 53 0.76 0.41 16.54
CA ILE A 53 1.33 -0.86 16.05
C ILE A 53 2.67 -1.12 16.70
N LYS A 54 3.61 -0.18 16.57
CA LYS A 54 4.99 -0.38 17.04
C LYS A 54 5.73 0.94 17.17
N LYS A 55 6.57 1.07 18.21
CA LYS A 55 7.58 2.11 18.28
C LYS A 55 8.78 1.71 17.40
N LEU A 56 9.13 2.58 16.47
CA LEU A 56 10.31 2.49 15.61
C LEU A 56 11.54 3.00 16.37
N SER A 57 11.80 2.36 17.51
CA SER A 57 13.05 2.49 18.27
C SER A 57 14.24 2.15 17.35
N ASP A 58 15.43 2.69 17.65
CA ASP A 58 16.68 2.53 16.87
C ASP A 58 16.85 3.44 15.66
N ARG A 59 15.90 4.34 15.38
CA ARG A 59 16.16 5.49 14.51
C ARG A 59 17.07 6.46 15.24
N ASN A 60 18.37 6.41 14.95
CA ASN A 60 19.33 7.37 15.50
C ASN A 60 19.09 8.76 14.88
N PRO A 61 18.62 9.77 15.65
CA PRO A 61 18.31 11.10 15.13
C PRO A 61 19.53 11.82 14.54
N SER A 62 20.73 11.46 14.99
CA SER A 62 21.98 11.98 14.43
C SER A 62 22.32 11.33 13.08
N LEU A 63 21.96 10.05 12.87
CA LEU A 63 22.09 9.37 11.59
C LEU A 63 21.01 9.81 10.59
N SER A 64 19.76 9.98 11.02
CA SER A 64 18.68 10.43 10.14
C SER A 64 18.97 11.81 9.56
N LYS A 65 19.43 12.77 10.37
CA LYS A 65 19.88 14.10 9.89
C LYS A 65 21.06 14.02 8.92
N ARG A 66 22.00 13.08 9.13
CA ARG A 66 23.11 12.85 8.19
C ARG A 66 22.63 12.20 6.88
N ILE A 67 21.58 11.37 6.94
CA ILE A 67 21.01 10.70 5.78
C ILE A 67 20.20 11.70 4.95
N THR A 68 19.30 12.50 5.55
CA THR A 68 18.48 13.47 4.81
C THR A 68 19.30 14.52 4.06
N ASN A 69 20.51 14.83 4.55
CA ASN A 69 21.36 15.88 3.98
C ASN A 69 22.34 15.39 2.90
N ARG A 70 22.36 14.09 2.56
CA ARG A 70 23.39 13.50 1.68
C ARG A 70 22.79 12.67 0.54
N GLY A 71 21.96 13.27 -0.32
CA GLY A 71 21.65 12.73 -1.65
C GLY A 71 21.25 11.24 -1.70
N THR A 72 21.77 10.49 -2.69
CA THR A 72 21.41 9.09 -2.95
C THR A 72 22.24 8.11 -2.11
N PHE A 73 21.60 7.18 -1.41
CA PHE A 73 22.27 6.11 -0.65
C PHE A 73 21.99 4.73 -1.23
N LYS A 74 23.00 3.87 -1.20
CA LYS A 74 22.86 2.45 -1.52
C LYS A 74 22.65 1.65 -0.25
N ILE A 75 21.43 1.17 -0.02
CA ILE A 75 21.14 0.24 1.07
C ILE A 75 21.60 -1.16 0.62
N LYS A 76 22.56 -1.72 1.33
CA LYS A 76 23.03 -3.10 1.11
C LYS A 76 22.27 -4.03 2.05
N LYS A 77 21.70 -5.12 1.51
CA LYS A 77 21.08 -6.18 2.30
C LYS A 77 22.13 -6.74 3.28
N ARG A 78 21.83 -6.73 4.57
CA ARG A 78 22.62 -7.44 5.58
C ARG A 78 22.15 -8.89 5.63
N ASN A 79 23.09 -9.83 5.72
CA ASN A 79 22.77 -11.18 6.15
C ASN A 79 22.53 -11.12 7.66
N VAL A 80 21.31 -11.44 8.06
CA VAL A 80 20.88 -11.56 9.45
C VAL A 80 20.55 -13.01 9.68
#